data_AF-A0A9E5QS10-F1
#
_entry.id   AF-A0A9E5QS10-F1
#
_cell.length_a   1.000
_cell.length_b   1.000
_cell.length_c   1.000
_cell.angle_alpha   90.00
_cell.angle_beta   90.00
_cell.angle_gamma   90.00
#
_symmetry.space_group_name_H-M   'P 1'
#
loop_
_entity.id
_entity.type
_entity.pdbx_description
1 polymer ?
#
loop_
_entity_poly.entity_id
_entity_poly.type
_entity_poly.pdbx_seq_one_letter_code
_entity_poly.pdbx_strand_id
1 'polypeptide(L)'
;MSDYDFYQVAQEVQRLPNENARQNRLSNLASQSCIVTEQAMKLASMLQSENNRMIFLKMAWPRIYDAANFIRADQLFSQPANQQGFRAFVQSQTGNNFPNSPTNPTNPSNPNNPPNTGCVVSAAEFNDIKTRISNEISNSTRLSTAKTIIQVKQCFTSAQIQELLGYFPFSSTKMELAKFAYDFTVDKDRYYTLSDAFSFSSDREELMRFINSKR
;
A
#
# COMPACT_ATOMS: atom_id res chain seq x y z
N MET A 1 -19.14 -13.64 1.30
CA MET A 1 -19.92 -13.84 2.54
C MET A 1 -20.45 -12.49 2.95
N SER A 2 -21.57 -12.45 3.68
CA SER A 2 -22.07 -11.18 4.18
C SER A 2 -21.10 -10.60 5.22
N ASP A 3 -21.20 -9.28 5.47
CA ASP A 3 -20.40 -8.66 6.53
C ASP A 3 -20.74 -9.25 7.90
N TYR A 4 -22.02 -9.60 8.14
CA TYR A 4 -22.44 -10.28 9.37
C TYR A 4 -21.71 -11.63 9.56
N ASP A 5 -21.69 -12.49 8.53
CA ASP A 5 -21.00 -13.78 8.60
C ASP A 5 -19.48 -13.58 8.79
N PHE A 6 -18.91 -12.60 8.09
CA PHE A 6 -17.51 -12.23 8.25
C PHE A 6 -17.18 -11.83 9.70
N TYR A 7 -18.01 -10.99 10.34
CA TYR A 7 -17.81 -10.57 11.72
C TYR A 7 -17.88 -11.76 12.70
N GLN A 8 -18.81 -12.70 12.49
CA GLN A 8 -18.89 -13.90 13.33
C GLN A 8 -17.61 -14.74 13.23
N VAL A 9 -17.15 -15.00 12.01
CA VAL A 9 -15.93 -15.77 11.77
C VAL A 9 -14.70 -15.06 12.34
N ALA A 10 -14.58 -13.75 12.16
CA ALA A 10 -13.49 -12.95 12.72
C ALA A 10 -13.43 -13.06 14.25
N GLN A 11 -14.58 -12.95 14.94
CA GLN A 11 -14.64 -13.11 16.39
C GLN A 11 -14.27 -14.51 16.85
N GLU A 12 -14.72 -15.56 16.14
CA GLU A 12 -14.34 -16.93 16.43
C GLU A 12 -12.82 -17.12 16.32
N VAL A 13 -12.22 -16.67 15.21
CA VAL A 13 -10.78 -16.80 14.96
C VAL A 13 -9.96 -16.08 16.03
N GLN A 14 -10.37 -14.90 16.48
CA GLN A 14 -9.69 -14.17 17.56
C GLN A 14 -9.73 -14.89 18.91
N ARG A 15 -10.80 -15.65 19.19
CA ARG A 15 -10.97 -16.39 20.45
C ARG A 15 -10.22 -17.72 20.47
N LEU A 16 -9.72 -18.21 19.33
CA LEU A 16 -9.03 -19.49 19.26
C LEU A 16 -7.65 -19.43 19.92
N PRO A 17 -7.32 -20.44 20.76
CA PRO A 17 -6.23 -20.34 21.73
C PRO A 17 -4.84 -20.39 21.11
N ASN A 18 -4.70 -20.97 19.93
CA ASN A 18 -3.41 -21.13 19.26
C ASN A 18 -3.54 -20.96 17.74
N GLU A 19 -2.40 -20.74 17.11
CA GLU A 19 -2.34 -20.44 15.69
C GLU A 19 -2.80 -21.60 14.79
N ASN A 20 -2.50 -22.85 15.17
CA ASN A 20 -2.97 -24.02 14.42
C ASN A 20 -4.50 -24.10 14.38
N ALA A 21 -5.17 -23.80 15.51
CA ALA A 21 -6.62 -23.73 15.56
C ALA A 21 -7.17 -22.61 14.66
N ARG A 22 -6.55 -21.42 14.68
CA ARG A 22 -6.91 -20.30 13.79
C ARG A 22 -6.74 -20.69 12.31
N GLN A 23 -5.61 -21.31 11.98
CA GLN A 23 -5.32 -21.76 10.62
C GLN A 23 -6.34 -22.80 10.14
N ASN A 24 -6.68 -23.78 10.98
CA ASN A 24 -7.68 -24.79 10.65
C ASN A 24 -9.07 -24.17 10.42
N ARG A 25 -9.49 -23.23 11.28
CA ARG A 25 -10.77 -22.52 11.11
C ARG A 25 -10.83 -21.75 9.78
N LEU A 26 -9.77 -21.02 9.47
CA LEU A 26 -9.66 -20.24 8.24
C LEU A 26 -9.53 -21.12 6.98
N SER A 27 -8.84 -22.25 7.07
CA SER A 27 -8.72 -23.23 5.99
C SER A 27 -10.10 -23.85 5.66
N ASN A 28 -10.89 -24.20 6.67
CA ASN A 28 -12.26 -24.68 6.48
C ASN A 28 -13.13 -23.61 5.80
N LEU A 29 -13.04 -22.36 6.24
CA LEU A 29 -13.76 -21.23 5.64
C LEU A 29 -13.42 -21.06 4.16
N ALA A 30 -12.13 -21.07 3.83
CA ALA A 30 -11.62 -20.89 2.47
C ALA A 30 -12.14 -21.96 1.49
N SER A 31 -12.44 -23.18 1.98
CA SER A 31 -12.98 -24.25 1.14
C SER A 31 -14.49 -24.13 0.85
N GLN A 32 -15.24 -23.46 1.74
CA GLN A 32 -16.70 -23.50 1.77
C GLN A 32 -17.36 -22.19 1.34
N SER A 33 -16.70 -21.05 1.57
CA SER A 33 -17.35 -19.74 1.47
C SER A 33 -16.67 -18.84 0.45
N CYS A 34 -17.46 -18.22 -0.44
CA CYS A 34 -16.98 -17.11 -1.27
C CYS A 34 -16.65 -15.91 -0.38
N ILE A 35 -15.51 -15.26 -0.60
CA ILE A 35 -15.08 -14.08 0.16
C ILE A 35 -14.53 -13.00 -0.76
N VAL A 36 -14.59 -11.75 -0.30
CA VAL A 36 -13.95 -10.64 -1.00
C VAL A 36 -12.50 -10.51 -0.55
N THR A 37 -11.64 -9.97 -1.41
CA THR A 37 -10.20 -9.80 -1.16
C THR A 37 -9.94 -9.10 0.18
N GLU A 38 -10.68 -8.05 0.49
CA GLU A 38 -10.55 -7.32 1.75
C GLU A 38 -10.85 -8.21 2.98
N GLN A 39 -11.92 -8.99 2.94
CA GLN A 39 -12.28 -9.92 4.02
C GLN A 39 -11.20 -11.01 4.17
N ALA A 40 -10.69 -11.55 3.06
CA ALA A 40 -9.59 -12.50 3.07
C ALA A 40 -8.33 -11.88 3.70
N MET A 41 -8.00 -10.64 3.35
CA MET A 41 -6.83 -9.95 3.91
C MET A 41 -6.97 -9.69 5.42
N LYS A 42 -8.16 -9.27 5.87
CA LYS A 42 -8.45 -9.07 7.29
C LYS A 42 -8.34 -10.38 8.08
N LEU A 43 -8.89 -11.49 7.57
CA LEU A 43 -8.77 -12.81 8.22
C LEU A 43 -7.33 -13.32 8.23
N ALA A 44 -6.61 -13.17 7.12
CA ALA A 44 -5.20 -13.53 7.03
C ALA A 44 -4.35 -12.74 8.05
N SER A 45 -4.64 -11.45 8.28
CA SER A 45 -3.92 -10.64 9.27
C SER A 45 -4.05 -11.14 10.72
N MET A 46 -5.01 -12.01 11.02
CA MET A 46 -5.19 -12.64 12.35
C MET A 46 -4.26 -13.84 12.60
N LEU A 47 -3.55 -14.30 11.56
CA LEU A 47 -2.49 -15.30 11.65
C LEU A 47 -1.15 -14.60 11.88
N GLN A 48 -0.30 -15.15 12.74
CA GLN A 48 0.99 -14.53 13.07
C GLN A 48 2.06 -14.93 12.06
N SER A 49 2.09 -16.21 11.67
CA SER A 49 3.01 -16.76 10.67
C SER A 49 2.61 -16.37 9.26
N GLU A 50 3.56 -15.79 8.53
CA GLU A 50 3.41 -15.51 7.09
C GLU A 50 3.17 -16.78 6.27
N ASN A 51 3.74 -17.92 6.67
CA ASN A 51 3.49 -19.19 5.99
C ASN A 51 2.02 -19.61 6.14
N ASN A 52 1.41 -19.39 7.30
CA ASN A 52 -0.01 -19.68 7.53
C ASN A 52 -0.91 -18.73 6.74
N ARG A 53 -0.57 -17.44 6.68
CA ARG A 53 -1.24 -16.47 5.81
C ARG A 53 -1.21 -16.92 4.35
N MET A 54 -0.04 -17.36 3.88
CA MET A 54 0.16 -17.87 2.53
C MET A 54 -0.73 -19.08 2.24
N ILE A 55 -0.75 -20.07 3.14
CA ILE A 55 -1.58 -21.28 3.00
C ILE A 55 -3.05 -20.90 2.89
N PHE A 56 -3.54 -20.05 3.81
CA PHE A 56 -4.94 -19.62 3.80
C PHE A 56 -5.31 -18.84 2.52
N LEU A 57 -4.49 -17.88 2.10
CA LEU A 57 -4.75 -17.09 0.89
C LEU A 57 -4.75 -17.97 -0.37
N LYS A 58 -3.80 -18.89 -0.51
CA LYS A 58 -3.78 -19.86 -1.62
C LYS A 58 -5.04 -20.73 -1.65
N MET A 59 -5.50 -21.19 -0.50
CA MET A 59 -6.74 -21.96 -0.39
C MET A 59 -7.99 -21.14 -0.71
N ALA A 60 -8.00 -19.86 -0.34
CA ALA A 60 -9.14 -18.97 -0.56
C ALA A 60 -9.32 -18.60 -2.03
N TRP A 61 -8.25 -18.60 -2.82
CA TRP A 61 -8.25 -18.15 -4.22
C TRP A 61 -9.45 -18.59 -5.08
N PRO A 62 -9.83 -19.89 -5.13
CA PRO A 62 -10.95 -20.34 -5.97
C PRO A 62 -12.32 -19.76 -5.56
N ARG A 63 -12.38 -19.13 -4.37
CA ARG A 63 -13.58 -18.56 -3.76
C ARG A 63 -13.51 -17.04 -3.64
N ILE A 64 -12.45 -16.39 -4.16
CA ILE A 64 -12.34 -14.93 -4.20
C ILE A 64 -13.19 -14.37 -5.33
N TYR A 65 -14.17 -13.52 -5.01
CA TYR A 65 -15.07 -12.96 -6.03
C TYR A 65 -14.43 -11.83 -6.86
N ASP A 66 -13.57 -11.02 -6.25
CA ASP A 66 -12.90 -9.87 -6.86
C ASP A 66 -11.42 -10.17 -7.11
N ALA A 67 -11.15 -11.28 -7.80
CA ALA A 67 -9.80 -11.84 -8.00
C ALA A 67 -8.78 -10.83 -8.57
N ALA A 68 -9.23 -9.82 -9.34
CA ALA A 68 -8.41 -8.70 -9.81
C ALA A 68 -7.72 -7.92 -8.67
N ASN A 69 -8.34 -7.84 -7.50
CA ASN A 69 -7.79 -7.17 -6.33
C ASN A 69 -6.89 -8.08 -5.49
N PHE A 70 -6.93 -9.40 -5.69
CA PHE A 70 -6.33 -10.37 -4.79
C PHE A 70 -4.82 -10.20 -4.60
N ILE A 71 -4.14 -9.65 -5.61
CA ILE A 71 -2.72 -9.31 -5.54
C ILE A 71 -2.38 -8.34 -4.40
N ARG A 72 -3.35 -7.54 -3.92
CA ARG A 72 -3.18 -6.62 -2.77
C ARG A 72 -2.83 -7.36 -1.48
N ALA A 73 -3.17 -8.65 -1.36
CA ALA A 73 -2.81 -9.47 -0.20
C ALA A 73 -1.30 -9.70 -0.06
N ASP A 74 -0.50 -9.38 -1.09
CA ASP A 74 0.97 -9.38 -1.03
C ASP A 74 1.52 -8.53 0.13
N GLN A 75 0.80 -7.46 0.50
CA GLN A 75 1.18 -6.57 1.60
C GLN A 75 1.15 -7.25 2.98
N LEU A 76 0.59 -8.47 3.08
CA LEU A 76 0.53 -9.24 4.33
C LEU A 76 1.82 -10.04 4.60
N PHE A 77 2.76 -10.00 3.66
CA PHE A 77 4.06 -10.65 3.76
C PHE A 77 5.14 -9.58 3.84
N SER A 78 6.02 -9.71 4.82
CA SER A 78 7.20 -8.88 5.03
C SER A 78 8.45 -9.58 4.52
N GLN A 79 8.48 -10.92 4.51
CA GLN A 79 9.60 -11.68 3.96
C GLN A 79 9.58 -11.66 2.42
N PRO A 80 10.70 -11.29 1.77
CA PRO A 80 10.77 -11.24 0.30
C PRO A 80 10.43 -12.58 -0.38
N ALA A 81 10.83 -13.70 0.24
CA ALA A 81 10.52 -15.04 -0.28
C ALA A 81 9.00 -15.32 -0.29
N ASN A 82 8.28 -14.88 0.74
CA ASN A 82 6.83 -15.07 0.83
C ASN A 82 6.09 -14.12 -0.13
N GLN A 83 6.52 -12.86 -0.25
CA GLN A 83 5.99 -11.93 -1.26
C GLN A 83 6.14 -12.51 -2.68
N GLN A 84 7.36 -12.96 -3.03
CA GLN A 84 7.62 -13.56 -4.34
C GLN A 84 6.79 -14.83 -4.57
N GLY A 85 6.71 -15.70 -3.57
CA GLY A 85 5.91 -16.93 -3.64
C GLY A 85 4.40 -16.67 -3.80
N PHE A 86 3.88 -15.58 -3.21
CA PHE A 86 2.48 -15.19 -3.35
C PHE A 86 2.21 -14.60 -4.73
N ARG A 87 3.05 -13.67 -5.18
CA ARG A 87 2.93 -13.06 -6.52
C ARG A 87 2.99 -14.10 -7.63
N ALA A 88 3.96 -15.02 -7.56
CA ALA A 88 4.10 -16.11 -8.52
C ALA A 88 2.85 -17.01 -8.53
N PHE A 89 2.27 -17.28 -7.37
CA PHE A 89 1.01 -18.00 -7.28
C PHE A 89 -0.12 -17.25 -8.00
N VAL A 90 -0.39 -15.99 -7.67
CA VAL A 90 -1.49 -15.22 -8.30
C VAL A 90 -1.32 -15.13 -9.83
N GLN A 91 -0.08 -14.90 -10.31
CA GLN A 91 0.24 -14.90 -11.74
C GLN A 91 -0.04 -16.25 -12.40
N SER A 92 0.31 -17.36 -11.74
CA SER A 92 0.04 -18.71 -12.26
C SER A 92 -1.46 -19.01 -12.43
N GLN A 93 -2.31 -18.40 -11.61
CA GLN A 93 -3.75 -18.67 -11.62
C GLN A 93 -4.54 -17.86 -12.65
N THR A 94 -3.96 -16.80 -13.19
CA THR A 94 -4.70 -15.76 -13.93
C THR A 94 -4.34 -15.70 -15.41
N GLY A 95 -3.40 -16.54 -15.85
CA GLY A 95 -2.71 -16.36 -17.13
C GLY A 95 -1.94 -15.04 -17.13
N ASN A 96 -1.19 -14.75 -18.19
CA ASN A 96 -0.37 -13.53 -18.32
C ASN A 96 -1.18 -12.20 -18.41
N ASN A 97 -2.40 -12.15 -17.83
CA ASN A 97 -3.34 -11.02 -17.84
C ASN A 97 -3.20 -10.07 -16.63
N PHE A 98 -2.25 -10.30 -15.72
CA PHE A 98 -1.80 -9.27 -14.78
C PHE A 98 -0.56 -8.59 -15.37
N PRO A 99 -0.46 -7.24 -15.38
CA PRO A 99 0.75 -6.58 -15.82
C PRO A 99 1.91 -7.10 -14.97
N ASN A 100 2.90 -7.70 -15.63
CA ASN A 100 4.15 -8.09 -15.00
C ASN A 100 4.72 -6.88 -14.25
N SER A 101 4.64 -6.89 -12.91
CA SER A 101 5.51 -6.07 -12.07
C SER A 101 6.86 -6.78 -12.00
N PRO A 102 8.00 -6.08 -12.02
CA PRO A 102 9.27 -6.62 -12.49
C PRO A 102 9.70 -7.84 -11.68
N THR A 103 9.73 -8.98 -12.35
CA THR A 103 10.52 -10.12 -11.94
C THR A 103 11.98 -9.69 -11.92
N ASN A 104 12.67 -9.93 -10.81
CA ASN A 104 14.12 -9.93 -10.79
C ASN A 104 14.58 -11.41 -10.81
N PRO A 105 14.84 -12.02 -11.98
CA PRO A 105 15.66 -13.21 -12.05
C PRO A 105 17.12 -12.78 -12.14
N THR A 106 17.88 -13.14 -11.12
CA THR A 106 19.35 -13.07 -11.11
C THR A 106 19.94 -13.80 -12.32
N ASN A 107 20.64 -13.09 -13.22
CA ASN A 107 21.82 -13.60 -13.95
C ASN A 107 22.58 -12.47 -14.67
N PRO A 108 23.88 -12.62 -15.00
CA PRO A 108 24.89 -11.61 -14.72
C PRO A 108 25.28 -10.76 -15.94
N SER A 109 25.65 -9.52 -15.65
CA SER A 109 26.57 -8.64 -16.39
C SER A 109 26.32 -8.41 -17.89
N ASN A 110 25.73 -7.25 -18.21
CA ASN A 110 25.95 -6.56 -19.48
C ASN A 110 26.42 -5.11 -19.19
N PRO A 111 27.60 -4.65 -19.64
CA PRO A 111 28.23 -3.40 -19.16
C PRO A 111 27.66 -2.09 -19.75
N ASN A 112 26.63 -2.12 -20.58
CA ASN A 112 26.22 -0.95 -21.38
C ASN A 112 24.84 -0.41 -21.02
N ASN A 113 24.58 -0.13 -19.74
CA ASN A 113 23.42 0.69 -19.36
C ASN A 113 23.86 1.88 -18.47
N PRO A 114 23.43 3.13 -18.75
CA PRO A 114 23.85 4.30 -17.97
C PRO A 114 23.41 4.18 -16.50
N PRO A 115 24.12 4.83 -15.57
CA PRO A 115 23.90 4.65 -14.15
C PRO A 115 22.62 5.33 -13.65
N ASN A 116 21.83 4.56 -12.91
CA ASN A 116 20.85 4.95 -11.89
C ASN A 116 19.64 5.79 -12.34
N THR A 117 18.51 5.14 -12.64
CA THR A 117 17.19 5.79 -12.61
C THR A 117 16.52 5.46 -11.28
N GLY A 118 16.45 6.47 -10.42
CA GLY A 118 15.97 6.40 -9.06
C GLY A 118 14.53 5.91 -8.94
N CYS A 119 14.22 5.42 -7.74
CA CYS A 119 12.88 5.01 -7.37
C CYS A 119 11.93 6.22 -7.48
N VAL A 120 10.99 6.16 -8.42
CA VAL A 120 9.98 7.21 -8.68
C VAL A 120 8.62 6.53 -8.76
N VAL A 121 7.62 7.08 -8.04
CA VAL A 121 6.22 6.65 -8.18
C VAL A 121 5.75 6.97 -9.60
N SER A 122 5.30 5.95 -10.33
CA SER A 122 4.81 6.14 -11.71
C SER A 122 3.48 6.91 -11.75
N ALA A 123 3.13 7.50 -12.90
CA ALA A 123 1.87 8.22 -13.05
C ALA A 123 0.64 7.34 -12.80
N ALA A 124 0.69 6.06 -13.20
CA ALA A 124 -0.38 5.09 -12.96
C ALA A 124 -0.56 4.81 -11.46
N GLU A 125 0.54 4.48 -10.76
CA GLU A 125 0.49 4.29 -9.30
C GLU A 125 0.02 5.54 -8.58
N PHE A 126 0.45 6.71 -9.05
CA PHE A 126 0.04 7.98 -8.46
C PHE A 126 -1.46 8.25 -8.62
N ASN A 127 -2.06 7.87 -9.74
CA ASN A 127 -3.51 7.95 -9.94
C ASN A 127 -4.28 7.02 -9.00
N ASP A 128 -3.76 5.82 -8.74
CA ASP A 128 -4.35 4.90 -7.76
C ASP A 128 -4.27 5.47 -6.34
N ILE A 129 -3.13 6.07 -5.99
CA ILE A 129 -2.92 6.75 -4.71
C ILE A 129 -3.89 7.92 -4.55
N LYS A 130 -4.07 8.75 -5.59
CA LYS A 130 -5.03 9.86 -5.61
C LYS A 130 -6.45 9.38 -5.35
N THR A 131 -6.87 8.33 -6.05
CA THR A 131 -8.20 7.71 -5.87
C THR A 131 -8.39 7.19 -4.45
N ARG A 132 -7.35 6.58 -3.88
CA ARG A 132 -7.41 6.05 -2.51
C ARG A 132 -7.56 7.16 -1.47
N ILE A 133 -6.80 8.24 -1.62
CA ILE A 133 -6.85 9.42 -0.73
C ILE A 133 -8.17 10.19 -0.90
N SER A 134 -8.68 10.33 -2.13
CA SER A 134 -9.94 11.04 -2.38
C SER A 134 -11.17 10.32 -1.81
N ASN A 135 -11.14 8.99 -1.78
CA ASN A 135 -12.25 8.17 -1.30
C ASN A 135 -12.35 8.08 0.24
N GLU A 136 -11.38 8.64 0.97
CA GLU A 136 -11.43 8.68 2.43
C GLU A 136 -12.50 9.68 2.93
N ILE A 137 -13.33 9.21 3.87
CA ILE A 137 -14.51 9.93 4.37
C ILE A 137 -14.11 11.15 5.23
N SER A 138 -13.00 11.06 5.97
CA SER A 138 -12.55 12.10 6.89
C SER A 138 -11.17 12.65 6.54
N ASN A 139 -10.92 13.93 6.83
CA ASN A 139 -9.61 14.57 6.60
C ASN A 139 -8.48 13.92 7.42
N SER A 140 -8.78 13.44 8.64
CA SER A 140 -7.78 12.76 9.48
C SER A 140 -7.41 11.40 8.92
N THR A 141 -8.39 10.61 8.45
CA THR A 141 -8.14 9.35 7.76
C THR A 141 -7.35 9.58 6.47
N ARG A 142 -7.75 10.58 5.68
CA ARG A 142 -7.03 10.99 4.47
C ARG A 142 -5.57 11.33 4.72
N LEU A 143 -5.29 12.08 5.78
CA LEU A 143 -3.94 12.47 6.17
C LEU A 143 -3.12 11.26 6.60
N SER A 144 -3.69 10.39 7.44
CA SER A 144 -3.01 9.18 7.89
C SER A 144 -2.70 8.25 6.72
N THR A 145 -3.66 8.03 5.81
CA THR A 145 -3.48 7.22 4.60
C THR A 145 -2.38 7.81 3.71
N ALA A 146 -2.37 9.13 3.48
CA ALA A 146 -1.33 9.79 2.69
C ALA A 146 0.07 9.62 3.31
N LYS A 147 0.22 9.84 4.63
CA LYS A 147 1.49 9.65 5.35
C LYS A 147 2.00 8.21 5.23
N THR A 148 1.14 7.22 5.46
CA THR A 148 1.51 5.81 5.33
C THR A 148 2.00 5.47 3.93
N ILE A 149 1.29 5.91 2.88
CA ILE A 149 1.69 5.65 1.49
C ILE A 149 3.04 6.30 1.18
N ILE A 150 3.23 7.57 1.58
CA ILE A 150 4.49 8.31 1.38
C ILE A 150 5.65 7.60 2.06
N GLN A 151 5.47 7.19 3.31
CA GLN A 151 6.50 6.51 4.09
C GLN A 151 6.87 5.13 3.53
N VAL A 152 5.90 4.37 3.03
CA VAL A 152 6.14 3.03 2.47
C VAL A 152 6.81 3.10 1.10
N LYS A 153 6.41 4.05 0.25
CA LYS A 153 6.94 4.15 -1.11
C LYS A 153 8.27 4.89 -1.17
N GLN A 154 8.51 5.90 -0.34
CA GLN A 154 9.76 6.69 -0.23
C GLN A 154 10.28 7.32 -1.55
N CYS A 155 9.43 7.40 -2.57
CA CYS A 155 9.84 7.65 -3.96
C CYS A 155 8.97 8.69 -4.65
N PHE A 156 8.42 9.62 -3.87
CA PHE A 156 7.58 10.69 -4.39
C PHE A 156 8.42 11.85 -4.90
N THR A 157 7.94 12.48 -5.98
CA THR A 157 8.47 13.76 -6.46
C THR A 157 7.75 14.92 -5.77
N SER A 158 8.39 16.08 -5.74
CA SER A 158 7.84 17.33 -5.21
C SER A 158 6.52 17.67 -5.89
N ALA A 159 6.42 17.48 -7.21
CA ALA A 159 5.19 17.68 -7.97
C ALA A 159 4.05 16.76 -7.50
N GLN A 160 4.34 15.48 -7.24
CA GLN A 160 3.35 14.54 -6.72
C GLN A 160 2.92 14.90 -5.30
N ILE A 161 3.84 15.31 -4.43
CA ILE A 161 3.48 15.78 -3.09
C ILE A 161 2.60 17.03 -3.18
N GLN A 162 2.92 17.98 -4.07
CA GLN A 162 2.10 19.17 -4.31
C GLN A 162 0.68 18.82 -4.76
N GLU A 163 0.50 17.85 -5.66
CA GLU A 163 -0.81 17.32 -6.04
C GLU A 163 -1.56 16.70 -4.84
N LEU A 164 -0.86 15.97 -3.96
CA LEU A 164 -1.47 15.39 -2.75
C LEU A 164 -1.94 16.46 -1.76
N LEU A 165 -1.22 17.58 -1.63
CA LEU A 165 -1.66 18.71 -0.79
C LEU A 165 -3.01 19.27 -1.26
N GLY A 166 -3.34 19.16 -2.55
CA GLY A 166 -4.61 19.60 -3.13
C GLY A 166 -5.85 18.89 -2.56
N TYR A 167 -5.69 17.71 -1.97
CA TYR A 167 -6.80 16.94 -1.37
C TYR A 167 -7.15 17.35 0.06
N PHE A 168 -6.42 18.32 0.63
CA PHE A 168 -6.64 18.81 1.98
C PHE A 168 -7.16 20.24 1.95
N PRO A 169 -8.33 20.53 2.53
CA PRO A 169 -8.91 21.87 2.49
C PRO A 169 -8.21 22.86 3.45
N PHE A 170 -7.58 22.36 4.50
CA PHE A 170 -6.98 23.18 5.55
C PHE A 170 -5.47 23.32 5.38
N SER A 171 -4.95 24.56 5.47
CA SER A 171 -3.52 24.84 5.33
C SER A 171 -2.67 24.19 6.42
N SER A 172 -3.18 24.06 7.65
CA SER A 172 -2.53 23.35 8.74
C SER A 172 -2.26 21.88 8.39
N THR A 173 -3.25 21.19 7.82
CA THR A 173 -3.11 19.80 7.36
C THR A 173 -2.16 19.67 6.18
N LYS A 174 -2.20 20.61 5.24
CA LYS A 174 -1.23 20.67 4.12
C LYS A 174 0.19 20.84 4.65
N MET A 175 0.42 21.74 5.61
CA MET A 175 1.72 22.00 6.21
C MET A 175 2.26 20.77 6.94
N GLU A 176 1.40 20.07 7.69
CA GLU A 176 1.75 18.85 8.39
C GLU A 176 2.21 17.75 7.40
N LEU A 177 1.48 17.54 6.31
CA LEU A 177 1.85 16.58 5.28
C LEU A 177 3.12 17.00 4.53
N ALA A 178 3.26 18.28 4.19
CA ALA A 178 4.42 18.82 3.49
C ALA A 178 5.71 18.67 4.31
N LYS A 179 5.67 18.91 5.63
CA LYS A 179 6.83 18.70 6.50
C LYS A 179 7.19 17.21 6.59
N PHE A 180 6.20 16.34 6.73
CA PHE A 180 6.40 14.90 6.79
C PHE A 180 6.99 14.33 5.49
N ALA A 181 6.47 14.75 4.34
CA ALA A 181 6.84 14.20 3.05
C ALA A 181 8.25 14.60 2.57
N TYR A 182 8.86 15.65 3.14
CA TYR A 182 10.17 16.15 2.74
C TYR A 182 11.25 15.06 2.79
N ASP A 183 11.29 14.29 3.88
CA ASP A 183 12.31 13.27 4.09
C ASP A 183 12.18 12.12 3.05
N PHE A 184 10.97 11.92 2.51
CA PHE A 184 10.60 10.86 1.55
C PHE A 184 10.51 11.35 0.10
N THR A 185 10.93 12.58 -0.18
CA THR A 185 10.90 13.17 -1.52
C THR A 185 12.26 13.04 -2.20
N VAL A 186 12.24 12.66 -3.48
CA VAL A 186 13.46 12.32 -4.23
C VAL A 186 14.16 13.55 -4.83
N ASP A 187 13.39 14.57 -5.23
CA ASP A 187 13.85 15.82 -5.86
C ASP A 187 13.73 17.01 -4.88
N LYS A 188 14.40 16.91 -3.73
CA LYS A 188 14.36 17.93 -2.66
C LYS A 188 14.80 19.32 -3.13
N ASP A 189 15.60 19.40 -4.18
CA ASP A 189 16.00 20.65 -4.84
C ASP A 189 14.80 21.42 -5.39
N ARG A 190 13.72 20.73 -5.77
CA ARG A 190 12.48 21.31 -6.30
C ARG A 190 11.38 21.49 -5.25
N TYR A 191 11.62 21.15 -3.99
CA TYR A 191 10.59 21.12 -2.94
C TYR A 191 9.96 22.49 -2.63
N TYR A 192 10.64 23.59 -2.96
CA TYR A 192 10.11 24.95 -2.80
C TYR A 192 8.83 25.20 -3.63
N THR A 193 8.60 24.41 -4.69
CA THR A 193 7.41 24.49 -5.55
C THR A 193 6.10 24.17 -4.82
N LEU A 194 6.15 23.44 -3.71
CA LEU A 194 4.98 23.17 -2.87
C LEU A 194 4.36 24.44 -2.27
N SER A 195 5.10 25.56 -2.23
CA SER A 195 4.57 26.85 -1.76
C SER A 195 3.33 27.31 -2.54
N ASP A 196 3.19 26.90 -3.80
CA ASP A 196 2.01 27.22 -4.62
C ASP A 196 0.73 26.52 -4.16
N ALA A 197 0.83 25.46 -3.35
CA ALA A 197 -0.33 24.80 -2.75
C ALA A 197 -0.94 25.60 -1.57
N PHE A 198 -0.29 26.67 -1.12
CA PHE A 198 -0.71 27.50 0.01
C PHE A 198 -1.22 28.87 -0.45
N SER A 199 -2.36 29.28 0.11
CA SER A 199 -3.02 30.54 -0.27
C SER A 199 -2.47 31.75 0.46
N PHE A 200 -1.98 31.57 1.70
CA PHE A 200 -1.47 32.66 2.53
C PHE A 200 0.05 32.78 2.45
N SER A 201 0.57 34.00 2.42
CA SER A 201 2.02 34.27 2.40
C SER A 201 2.71 33.72 3.64
N SER A 202 2.06 33.77 4.81
CA SER A 202 2.56 33.20 6.07
C SER A 202 2.87 31.71 5.96
N ASP A 203 1.99 30.95 5.31
CA ASP A 203 2.17 29.50 5.15
C ASP A 203 3.31 29.21 4.15
N ARG A 204 3.44 30.01 3.10
CA ARG A 204 4.56 29.91 2.14
C ARG A 204 5.89 30.19 2.83
N GLU A 205 5.96 31.24 3.63
CA GLU A 205 7.15 31.57 4.42
C GLU A 205 7.49 30.47 5.43
N GLU A 206 6.50 29.90 6.11
CA GLU A 206 6.71 28.79 7.04
C GLU A 206 7.33 27.57 6.34
N LEU A 207 6.82 27.19 5.16
CA LEU A 207 7.38 26.11 4.36
C LEU A 207 8.84 26.40 3.96
N MET A 208 9.12 27.63 3.51
CA MET A 208 10.49 28.02 3.12
C MET A 208 11.46 28.01 4.30
N ARG A 209 11.03 28.48 5.49
CA ARG A 209 11.82 28.39 6.72
C ARG A 209 12.11 26.93 7.07
N PHE A 210 11.13 26.05 6.96
CA PHE A 210 11.32 24.62 7.18
C PHE A 210 12.33 24.01 6.18
N ILE A 211 12.19 24.27 4.88
CA ILE A 211 13.13 23.77 3.85
C ILE A 211 14.55 24.25 4.15
N ASN A 212 14.73 25.52 4.49
CA ASN A 212 16.04 26.08 4.83
C ASN A 212 16.64 25.47 6.10
N SER A 213 15.82 25.07 7.08
CA SER A 213 16.29 24.38 8.29
C SER A 213 16.75 22.93 8.06
N LYS A 214 16.43 22.36 6.90
CA LYS A 214 16.75 20.98 6.51
C LYS A 214 17.93 20.88 5.52
N ARG A 215 18.50 22.02 5.14
CA ARG A 215 19.71 22.14 4.31
C ARG A 215 20.93 22.32 5.22
#